data_AF-A0A8J3HUK8-F1
#
_entry.id   AF-A0A8J3HUK8-F1
#
_cell.length_a   1.000
_cell.length_b   1.000
_cell.length_c   1.000
_cell.angle_alpha   90.00
_cell.angle_beta   90.00
_cell.angle_gamma   90.00
#
_symmetry.space_group_name_H-M   'P 1'
#
loop_
_entity.id
_entity.type
_entity.pdbx_description
1 polymer ?
#
loop_
_entity_poly.entity_id
_entity_poly.type
_entity_poly.pdbx_seq_one_letter_code
_entity_poly.pdbx_strand_id
1 'polypeptide(L)'
;MTSNTIERAEKRMQQKWYELARAEQDGAPPQALERMFNAYMLAVEEYNRCSEQYLVKQREVSDTVPAIRGPLTDERKHGKRRKAS
;
A
#
# COMPACT_ATOMS: atom_id res chain seq x y z
N MET A 1 10.87 5.09 -2.73
CA MET A 1 9.80 4.42 -3.51
C MET A 1 9.01 5.50 -4.21
N THR A 2 9.09 5.49 -5.53
CA THR A 2 8.27 6.27 -6.46
C THR A 2 7.26 5.31 -7.10
N SER A 3 6.19 5.79 -7.75
CA SER A 3 5.22 4.91 -8.45
C SER A 3 5.92 3.87 -9.36
N ASN A 4 7.01 4.30 -10.01
CA ASN A 4 7.80 3.50 -10.93
C ASN A 4 8.44 2.25 -10.28
N THR A 5 8.80 2.28 -8.99
CA THR A 5 9.40 1.10 -8.33
C THR A 5 8.39 0.01 -8.05
N ILE A 6 7.14 0.39 -7.74
CA ILE A 6 6.04 -0.56 -7.50
C ILE A 6 5.62 -1.19 -8.82
N GLU A 7 5.42 -0.38 -9.86
CA GLU A 7 5.05 -0.88 -11.20
C GLU A 7 6.08 -1.87 -11.76
N ARG A 8 7.37 -1.64 -11.52
CA ARG A 8 8.43 -2.58 -11.91
C ARG A 8 8.35 -3.90 -11.12
N ALA A 9 8.13 -3.81 -9.81
CA ALA A 9 7.99 -5.00 -8.97
C ALA A 9 6.75 -5.81 -9.35
N GLU A 10 5.63 -5.14 -9.63
CA GLU A 10 4.39 -5.75 -10.08
C GLU A 10 4.56 -6.46 -11.43
N LYS A 11 5.16 -5.79 -12.43
CA LYS A 11 5.46 -6.41 -13.73
C LYS A 11 6.35 -7.63 -13.60
N ARG A 12 7.36 -7.58 -12.73
CA ARG A 12 8.26 -8.71 -12.47
C ARG A 12 7.51 -9.89 -11.85
N MET A 13 6.66 -9.62 -10.86
CA MET A 13 5.80 -10.63 -10.23
C MET A 13 4.87 -11.29 -11.26
N GLN A 14 4.17 -10.49 -12.06
CA GLN A 14 3.27 -10.99 -13.11
C GLN A 14 3.99 -11.85 -14.15
N GLN A 15 5.16 -11.42 -14.60
CA GLN A 15 5.98 -12.17 -15.54
C GLN A 15 6.39 -13.54 -14.97
N LYS A 16 6.81 -13.58 -13.70
CA LYS A 16 7.22 -14.84 -13.04
C LYS A 16 6.06 -15.79 -12.86
N TRP A 17 4.88 -15.28 -12.53
CA TRP A 17 3.65 -16.07 -12.49
C TRP A 17 3.31 -16.69 -13.85
N TYR A 18 3.38 -15.87 -14.91
CA TYR A 18 3.10 -16.34 -16.26
C TYR A 18 4.06 -17.44 -16.71
N GLU A 19 5.36 -17.27 -16.47
CA GLU A 19 6.38 -18.26 -16.77
C GLU A 19 6.14 -19.57 -16.00
N LEU A 20 5.80 -19.49 -14.71
CA LEU A 20 5.49 -20.66 -13.89
C LEU A 20 4.26 -21.42 -14.40
N ALA A 21 3.16 -20.71 -14.62
CA ALA A 21 1.91 -21.32 -15.09
C ALA A 21 2.09 -21.96 -16.48
N ARG A 22 2.85 -21.33 -17.37
CA ARG A 22 3.19 -21.90 -18.68
C ARG A 22 4.06 -23.14 -18.53
N ALA A 23 5.09 -23.10 -17.70
CA ALA A 23 5.97 -24.26 -17.47
C ALA A 23 5.21 -25.46 -16.87
N GLU A 24 4.25 -25.21 -15.98
CA GLU A 24 3.38 -26.24 -15.43
C GLU A 24 2.50 -26.89 -16.53
N GLN A 25 1.91 -26.08 -17.40
CA GLN A 25 1.12 -26.56 -18.54
C GLN A 25 1.95 -27.36 -19.55
N ASP A 26 3.20 -26.96 -19.76
CA ASP A 26 4.16 -27.66 -20.64
C ASP A 26 4.70 -28.96 -20.01
N GLY A 27 4.29 -29.29 -18.78
CA GLY A 27 4.69 -30.52 -18.09
C GLY A 27 6.11 -30.48 -17.54
N ALA A 28 6.62 -29.30 -17.17
CA ALA A 28 7.93 -29.16 -16.55
C ALA A 28 8.04 -30.01 -15.27
N PRO A 29 9.23 -30.55 -14.96
CA PRO A 29 9.39 -31.43 -13.82
C PRO A 29 9.16 -30.67 -12.49
N PRO A 30 8.66 -31.36 -11.44
CA PRO A 30 8.33 -30.72 -10.16
C PRO A 30 9.48 -29.91 -9.55
N GLN A 31 10.72 -30.40 -9.66
CA GLN A 31 11.92 -29.71 -9.16
C GLN A 31 12.18 -28.37 -9.88
N ALA A 32 11.81 -28.26 -11.17
CA ALA A 32 11.90 -27.01 -11.90
C ALA A 32 10.78 -26.05 -11.49
N LEU A 33 9.56 -26.56 -11.34
CA LEU A 33 8.41 -25.79 -10.88
C LEU A 33 8.64 -25.22 -9.47
N GLU A 34 9.21 -25.99 -8.55
CA GLU A 34 9.57 -25.51 -7.20
C GLU A 34 10.56 -24.35 -7.24
N ARG A 35 11.58 -24.43 -8.09
CA ARG A 35 12.55 -23.33 -8.27
C ARG A 35 11.89 -22.07 -8.84
N MET A 36 11.00 -22.24 -9.80
CA MET A 36 10.25 -21.13 -10.40
C MET A 36 9.26 -20.52 -9.41
N PHE A 37 8.60 -21.35 -8.59
CA PHE A 37 7.73 -20.92 -7.51
C PHE A 37 8.49 -20.12 -6.46
N ASN A 38 9.66 -20.57 -6.03
CA ASN A 38 10.52 -19.81 -5.11
C ASN A 38 10.91 -18.44 -5.70
N ALA A 39 11.24 -18.39 -7.00
CA ALA A 39 11.54 -17.14 -7.68
C ALA A 39 10.32 -16.20 -7.78
N TYR A 40 9.12 -16.76 -7.97
CA TYR A 40 7.87 -16.02 -7.93
C TYR A 40 7.59 -15.44 -6.54
N MET A 41 7.77 -16.24 -5.47
CA MET A 41 7.60 -15.79 -4.09
C MET A 41 8.52 -14.61 -3.74
N LEU A 42 9.79 -14.64 -4.16
CA LEU A 42 10.70 -13.50 -3.98
C LEU A 42 10.21 -12.24 -4.70
N ALA A 43 9.59 -12.38 -5.88
CA ALA A 43 9.01 -11.23 -6.59
C ALA A 43 7.75 -10.68 -5.88
N VAL A 44 6.93 -11.55 -5.28
CA VAL A 44 5.78 -11.16 -4.45
C VAL A 44 6.26 -10.38 -3.21
N GLU A 45 7.29 -10.87 -2.52
CA GLU A 45 7.87 -10.17 -1.35
C GLU A 45 8.43 -8.80 -1.73
N GLU A 46 9.11 -8.69 -2.87
CA GLU A 46 9.60 -7.41 -3.39
C GLU A 46 8.45 -6.44 -3.66
N TYR A 47 7.39 -6.90 -4.31
CA TYR A 47 6.18 -6.10 -4.56
C TYR A 47 5.52 -5.65 -3.25
N ASN A 48 5.32 -6.55 -2.29
CA ASN A 48 4.72 -6.25 -0.99
C ASN A 48 5.53 -5.21 -0.23
N ARG A 49 6.87 -5.34 -0.20
CA ARG A 49 7.73 -4.32 0.42
C ARG A 49 7.60 -2.96 -0.27
N CYS A 50 7.49 -2.94 -1.60
CA CYS A 50 7.32 -1.69 -2.35
C CYS A 50 5.94 -1.06 -2.08
N SER A 51 4.89 -1.87 -2.00
CA SER A 51 3.52 -1.41 -1.77
C SER A 51 3.33 -0.89 -0.35
N GLU A 52 3.86 -1.58 0.66
CA GLU A 52 3.87 -1.13 2.06
C GLU A 52 4.54 0.24 2.20
N GLN A 53 5.73 0.41 1.63
CA GLN A 53 6.45 1.68 1.68
C GLN A 53 5.73 2.81 0.94
N TYR A 54 4.95 2.50 -0.09
CA TYR A 54 4.15 3.48 -0.80
C TYR A 54 2.92 3.91 0.00
N LEU A 55 2.24 2.96 0.63
CA LEU A 55 1.10 3.25 1.52
C LEU A 55 1.53 4.09 2.73
N VAL A 56 2.68 3.78 3.34
CA VAL A 56 3.25 4.59 4.43
C VAL A 56 3.50 6.03 3.97
N LYS A 57 4.10 6.21 2.79
CA LYS A 57 4.35 7.55 2.23
C LYS A 57 3.08 8.31 1.92
N GLN A 58 2.06 7.65 1.37
CA GLN A 58 0.77 8.32 1.16
C GLN A 58 0.14 8.75 2.48
N ARG A 59 0.24 7.92 3.52
CA ARG A 59 -0.30 8.24 4.84
C ARG A 59 0.42 9.43 5.48
N GLU A 60 1.76 9.48 5.41
CA GLU A 60 2.55 10.62 5.91
C GLU A 60 2.26 11.92 5.14
N VAL A 61 2.04 11.87 3.82
CA VAL A 61 1.61 13.03 3.03
C VAL A 61 0.20 13.49 3.42
N SER A 62 -0.68 12.56 3.79
CA SER A 62 -2.04 12.87 4.27
C SER A 62 -2.01 13.55 5.65
N ASP A 63 -1.12 13.12 6.54
CA ASP A 63 -0.97 13.65 7.90
C ASP A 63 -0.17 14.97 7.96
N THR A 64 0.55 15.35 6.91
CA THR A 64 1.37 16.59 6.84
C THR A 64 0.70 17.75 6.12
N VAL A 65 -0.53 17.60 5.61
CA VAL A 65 -1.33 18.77 5.24
C VAL A 65 -1.75 19.48 6.52
N PRO A 66 -1.29 20.72 6.80
CA PRO A 66 -1.81 21.46 7.94
C PRO A 66 -3.29 21.68 7.65
N ALA A 67 -4.15 21.18 8.54
CA ALA A 67 -5.51 21.67 8.64
C ALA A 67 -5.42 23.19 8.68
N ILE A 68 -5.79 23.84 7.57
CA ILE A 68 -5.86 25.29 7.47
C ILE A 68 -6.83 25.70 8.57
N ARG A 69 -6.28 26.23 9.66
CA ARG A 69 -7.01 26.86 10.75
C ARG A 69 -7.80 28.02 10.14
N GLY A 70 -9.06 27.76 9.82
CA GLY A 70 -10.06 28.82 9.65
C GLY A 70 -10.22 29.59 10.97
N PRO A 71 -10.34 30.92 10.93
CA PRO A 71 -10.06 31.78 12.07
C PRO A 71 -11.17 31.77 13.12
N LEU A 72 -10.72 31.98 14.35
CA LEU A 72 -11.47 32.40 15.52
C LEU A 72 -12.37 33.61 15.18
N THR A 73 -13.69 33.47 15.30
CA THR A 73 -14.57 34.59 15.65
C THR A 73 -15.41 34.21 16.85
N ASP A 74 -14.96 34.72 17.99
CA ASP A 74 -15.76 35.11 19.15
C ASP A 74 -17.01 35.88 18.67
N GLU A 75 -18.20 35.48 19.12
CA GLU A 75 -19.18 36.42 19.68
C GLU A 75 -20.35 35.67 20.34
N ARG A 76 -20.25 35.68 21.67
CA ARG A 76 -21.29 35.68 22.71
C ARG A 76 -22.75 35.82 22.24
N LYS A 77 -23.61 34.96 22.79
CA LYS A 77 -24.84 35.46 23.46
C LYS A 77 -25.24 34.63 24.66
N HIS A 78 -25.30 35.34 25.78
CA HIS A 78 -25.70 34.93 27.11
C HIS A 78 -27.13 34.36 27.18
N GLY A 79 -27.32 33.36 28.04
CA GLY A 79 -28.65 32.86 28.43
C GLY A 79 -28.64 32.00 29.70
N LYS A 80 -28.29 32.62 30.85
CA LYS A 80 -28.76 32.34 32.24
C LYS A 80 -29.00 30.86 32.66
N ARG A 81 -28.16 30.26 33.52
CA ARG A 81 -28.34 30.13 35.00
C ARG A 81 -29.81 29.83 35.40
N ARG A 82 -30.19 28.77 36.14
CA ARG A 82 -29.64 28.28 37.43
C ARG A 82 -30.39 27.02 37.95
N LYS A 83 -29.65 26.13 38.61
CA LYS A 83 -29.89 25.29 39.83
C LYS A 83 -31.28 24.75 40.23
N ALA A 84 -31.30 23.42 40.44
CA ALA A 84 -31.70 22.63 41.62
C ALA A 84 -32.96 23.01 42.44
N SER A 85 -33.87 22.04 42.59
CA SER A 85 -34.12 21.28 43.83
C SER A 85 -35.01 20.08 43.53
#